data_AF-A0A382TVV6-F1
#
_entry.id   AF-A0A382TVV6-F1
#
_cell.length_a   1.000
_cell.length_b   1.000
_cell.length_c   1.000
_cell.angle_alpha   90.00
_cell.angle_beta   90.00
_cell.angle_gamma   90.00
#
_symmetry.space_group_name_H-M   'P 1'
#
loop_
_entity.id
_entity.type
_entity.pdbx_description
1 polymer ?
#
loop_
_entity_poly.entity_id
_entity_poly.type
_entity_poly.pdbx_seq_one_letter_code
_entity_poly.pdbx_strand_id
1 'polypeptide(L)'
;MESPELEGWPGVLHREGRTLCRLARDPSESGTGPAAKGEGVVFHNPAMSGSRTRSVLLLQHCIEAGLLGDGSIYALDGLSATGLRARRWLNELPAKSAARISATMG
;
A
#
# COMPACT_ATOMS: atom_id res chain seq x y z
N MET A 1 -8.24 -13.87 12.24
CA MET A 1 -8.42 -14.62 10.98
C MET A 1 -7.04 -14.80 10.39
N GLU A 2 -6.43 -15.96 10.64
CA GLU A 2 -5.16 -16.33 9.99
C GLU A 2 -5.38 -16.33 8.48
N SER A 3 -4.50 -15.64 7.77
CA SER A 3 -4.57 -15.59 6.30
C SER A 3 -3.82 -16.82 5.79
N PRO A 4 -4.43 -17.64 4.92
CA PRO A 4 -3.83 -18.90 4.51
C PRO A 4 -2.50 -18.59 3.81
N GLU A 5 -1.42 -19.20 4.29
CA GLU A 5 -0.22 -19.34 3.48
C GLU A 5 -0.64 -20.13 2.23
N LEU A 6 -0.75 -19.44 1.10
CA LEU A 6 -1.03 -20.09 -0.18
C LEU A 6 0.23 -20.87 -0.57
N GLU A 7 0.23 -22.14 -0.20
CA GLU A 7 1.30 -23.11 -0.45
C GLU A 7 1.71 -23.09 -1.93
N GLY A 8 3.01 -22.92 -2.20
CA GLY A 8 3.58 -22.89 -3.56
C GLY A 8 3.62 -21.53 -4.27
N TRP A 9 3.06 -20.45 -3.71
CA TRP A 9 3.14 -19.12 -4.34
C TRP A 9 4.45 -18.39 -3.98
N PRO A 10 5.22 -17.85 -4.96
CA PRO A 10 6.55 -17.29 -4.70
C PRO A 10 6.55 -16.04 -3.83
N GLY A 11 7.65 -15.83 -3.11
CA GLY A 11 7.88 -14.68 -2.23
C GLY A 11 7.34 -14.84 -0.81
N VAL A 12 7.73 -13.92 0.07
CA VAL A 12 7.40 -13.90 1.50
C VAL A 12 6.12 -13.10 1.73
N LEU A 13 5.21 -13.64 2.54
CA LEU A 13 4.01 -12.91 2.96
C LEU A 13 4.40 -11.78 3.92
N HIS A 14 4.01 -10.57 3.59
CA HIS A 14 4.28 -9.37 4.38
C HIS A 14 2.97 -8.65 4.69
N ARG A 15 2.90 -8.08 5.90
CA ARG A 15 1.76 -7.25 6.34
C ARG A 15 2.26 -5.86 6.71
N GLU A 16 1.68 -4.86 6.07
CA GLU A 16 1.80 -3.46 6.50
C GLU A 16 0.40 -2.93 6.84
N GLY A 17 0.20 -2.51 8.10
CA GLY A 17 -1.13 -2.11 8.57
C GLY A 17 -2.13 -3.26 8.50
N ARG A 18 -3.23 -3.06 7.76
CA ARG A 18 -4.22 -4.12 7.48
C ARG A 18 -4.07 -4.77 6.11
N THR A 19 -3.05 -4.38 5.35
CA THR A 19 -2.85 -4.83 3.97
C THR A 19 -1.79 -5.91 3.89
N LEU A 20 -2.15 -7.03 3.26
CA LEU A 20 -1.22 -8.12 2.94
C LEU A 20 -0.63 -7.94 1.54
N CYS A 21 0.66 -8.18 1.39
CA CYS A 21 1.32 -8.29 0.09
C CYS A 21 2.36 -9.41 0.12
N ARG A 22 2.82 -9.83 -1.06
CA ARG A 22 3.97 -10.72 -1.18
C ARG A 22 5.17 -9.92 -1.67
N LEU A 23 6.30 -10.12 -1.02
CA LEU A 23 7.57 -9.50 -1.36
C LEU A 23 8.53 -10.57 -1.88
N ALA A 24 9.46 -10.20 -2.76
CA ALA A 24 10.43 -11.16 -3.29
C ALA A 24 11.38 -11.73 -2.23
N ARG A 25 11.58 -10.99 -1.12
CA ARG A 25 12.45 -11.33 0.01
C ARG A 25 11.89 -10.79 1.31
N ASP A 26 12.40 -11.27 2.44
CA ASP A 26 12.00 -10.76 3.75
C ASP A 26 12.47 -9.29 3.89
N PRO A 27 11.56 -8.35 4.21
CA PRO A 27 11.90 -6.95 4.40
C PRO A 27 12.83 -6.70 5.60
N SER A 28 12.89 -7.59 6.59
CA SER A 28 13.79 -7.48 7.74
C SER A 28 15.26 -7.74 7.39
N GLU A 29 15.52 -8.51 6.32
CA GLU A 29 16.86 -8.75 5.78
C GLU A 29 17.41 -7.54 5.01
N SER A 30 16.52 -6.63 4.60
CA SER A 30 16.89 -5.42 3.88
C SER A 30 17.17 -4.30 4.90
N GLY A 31 18.39 -3.79 4.93
CA GLY A 31 18.75 -2.67 5.82
C GLY A 31 17.82 -1.45 5.66
N THR A 32 17.60 -0.72 6.75
CA THR A 32 16.78 0.50 6.73
C THR A 32 17.54 1.65 6.05
N GLY A 33 16.99 2.22 4.97
CA GLY A 33 17.60 3.38 4.30
C GLY A 33 17.21 3.50 2.83
N PRO A 34 17.79 4.49 2.10
CA PRO A 34 17.73 4.52 0.65
C PRO A 34 18.34 3.24 0.07
N ALA A 35 17.62 2.59 -0.83
CA ALA A 35 18.11 1.40 -1.50
C ALA A 35 17.88 1.55 -3.00
N ALA A 36 18.82 1.05 -3.80
CA ALA A 36 18.63 0.92 -5.23
C ALA A 36 17.71 -0.27 -5.52
N LYS A 37 16.92 -0.16 -6.60
CA LYS A 37 16.19 -1.30 -7.14
C LYS A 37 17.21 -2.29 -7.71
N GLY A 38 17.26 -3.51 -7.19
CA GLY A 38 17.99 -4.60 -7.84
C GLY A 38 17.31 -4.99 -9.16
N GLU A 39 18.09 -5.42 -10.15
CA GLU A 39 17.52 -5.88 -11.42
C GLU A 39 16.48 -7.00 -11.19
N GLY A 40 15.34 -6.90 -11.87
CA GLY A 40 14.26 -7.89 -11.77
C GLY A 40 13.45 -7.90 -10.46
N VAL A 41 13.77 -7.07 -9.46
CA VAL A 41 13.07 -7.07 -8.16
C VAL A 41 12.14 -5.88 -8.02
N VAL A 42 10.88 -6.13 -7.60
CA VAL A 42 9.93 -5.07 -7.25
C VAL A 42 10.41 -4.38 -5.97
N PHE A 43 10.53 -3.05 -6.02
CA PHE A 43 11.09 -2.27 -4.91
C PHE A 43 10.13 -2.18 -3.71
N HIS A 44 10.62 -2.48 -2.51
CA HIS A 44 9.93 -2.25 -1.25
C HIS A 44 10.91 -1.76 -0.20
N ASN A 45 10.55 -0.66 0.49
CA ASN A 45 11.33 -0.11 1.60
C ASN A 45 10.45 -0.03 2.86
N PRO A 46 10.78 -0.80 3.92
CA PRO A 46 10.06 -0.76 5.19
C PRO A 46 10.10 0.61 5.88
N ALA A 47 11.17 1.39 5.69
CA ALA A 47 11.31 2.73 6.27
C ALA A 47 10.21 3.71 5.78
N MET A 48 9.58 3.41 4.65
CA MET A 48 8.47 4.19 4.09
C MET A 48 7.10 3.84 4.68
N SER A 49 7.01 2.88 5.61
CA SER A 49 5.74 2.46 6.24
C SER A 49 5.04 3.63 6.94
N GLY A 50 5.80 4.46 7.67
CA GLY A 50 5.25 5.66 8.31
C GLY A 50 4.69 6.69 7.29
N SER A 51 5.35 6.85 6.14
CA SER A 51 4.88 7.71 5.06
C SER A 51 3.57 7.19 4.45
N ARG A 52 3.49 5.88 4.19
CA ARG A 52 2.26 5.23 3.70
C ARG A 52 1.12 5.31 4.71
N THR A 53 1.40 5.15 6.02
CA THR A 53 0.40 5.31 7.07
C THR A 53 -0.16 6.73 7.11
N ARG A 54 0.70 7.75 7.05
CA ARG A 54 0.24 9.15 6.96
C ARG A 54 -0.59 9.40 5.70
N SER A 55 -0.25 8.79 4.57
CA SER A 55 -1.05 8.89 3.35
C SER A 55 -2.48 8.36 3.52
N VAL A 56 -2.68 7.24 4.24
CA VAL A 56 -4.02 6.73 4.57
C VAL A 56 -4.78 7.73 5.45
N LEU A 57 -4.15 8.21 6.53
CA LEU A 57 -4.79 9.13 7.48
C LEU A 57 -5.16 10.47 6.82
N LEU A 58 -4.25 11.03 6.04
CA LEU A 58 -4.48 12.30 5.33
C LEU A 58 -5.56 12.16 4.27
N LEU A 59 -5.57 11.06 3.50
CA LEU A 59 -6.63 10.83 2.52
C LEU A 59 -8.00 10.72 3.19
N GLN A 60 -8.10 10.02 4.34
CA GLN A 60 -9.35 9.97 5.10
C GLN A 60 -9.78 11.37 5.54
N HIS A 61 -8.86 12.15 6.11
CA HIS A 61 -9.16 13.51 6.56
C HIS A 61 -9.63 14.39 5.39
N CYS A 62 -8.98 14.32 4.22
CA CYS A 62 -9.41 15.07 3.04
C CYS A 62 -10.82 14.70 2.57
N ILE A 63 -11.20 13.42 2.68
CA ILE A 63 -12.55 12.95 2.36
C ILE A 63 -13.56 13.52 3.36
N GLU A 64 -13.29 13.41 4.66
CA GLU A 64 -14.19 13.88 5.73
C GLU A 64 -14.35 15.40 5.76
N ALA A 65 -13.28 16.13 5.44
CA ALA A 65 -13.29 17.58 5.36
C ALA A 65 -13.91 18.11 4.05
N GLY A 66 -14.37 17.24 3.15
CA GLY A 66 -15.02 17.62 1.89
C GLY A 66 -14.07 18.21 0.84
N LEU A 67 -12.75 18.06 1.02
CA LEU A 67 -11.74 18.66 0.12
C LEU A 67 -11.75 18.04 -1.29
N LEU A 68 -12.35 16.85 -1.43
CA LEU A 68 -12.43 16.10 -2.68
C LEU A 68 -13.86 16.05 -3.26
N GLY A 69 -14.78 16.87 -2.73
CA GLY A 69 -16.20 16.84 -3.07
C GLY A 69 -16.89 15.53 -2.65
N ASP A 70 -18.04 15.23 -3.26
CA ASP A 70 -18.87 14.06 -2.93
C ASP A 70 -18.82 12.92 -3.98
N GLY A 71 -18.21 13.18 -5.14
CA GLY A 71 -18.13 12.22 -6.25
C GLY A 71 -17.07 11.13 -6.10
N SER A 72 -16.84 10.39 -7.18
CA SER A 72 -15.73 9.42 -7.27
C SER A 72 -14.38 10.13 -7.18
N ILE A 73 -13.45 9.51 -6.45
CA ILE A 73 -12.08 9.97 -6.26
C ILE A 73 -11.18 9.13 -7.14
N TYR A 74 -10.61 9.74 -8.17
CA TYR A 74 -9.62 9.08 -9.03
C TYR A 74 -8.22 9.35 -8.47
N ALA A 75 -7.53 8.30 -8.04
CA ALA A 75 -6.22 8.39 -7.40
C ALA A 75 -5.16 7.64 -8.22
N LEU A 76 -4.03 8.30 -8.50
CA LEU A 76 -2.90 7.71 -9.23
C LEU A 76 -1.73 7.47 -8.26
N ASP A 77 -1.32 6.22 -8.10
CA ASP A 77 -0.04 5.86 -7.47
C ASP A 77 0.99 5.69 -8.60
N GLY A 78 1.52 6.81 -9.08
CA GLY A 78 2.31 6.85 -10.33
C GLY A 78 3.72 6.25 -10.26
N LEU A 79 4.19 5.92 -9.05
CA LEU A 79 5.43 5.17 -8.81
C LEU A 79 5.12 4.07 -7.79
N SER A 80 4.28 3.13 -8.23
CA SER A 80 3.59 2.22 -7.32
C SER A 80 4.48 1.11 -6.78
N ALA A 81 5.48 0.66 -7.55
CA ALA A 81 6.31 -0.51 -7.25
C ALA A 81 5.49 -1.73 -6.83
N THR A 82 5.34 -2.00 -5.53
CA THR A 82 4.48 -3.08 -5.01
C THR A 82 2.98 -2.74 -5.02
N GLY A 83 2.60 -1.51 -5.36
CA GLY A 83 1.23 -0.99 -5.27
C GLY A 83 0.73 -0.82 -3.84
N LEU A 84 1.60 -1.01 -2.83
CA LEU A 84 1.18 -1.11 -1.44
C LEU A 84 0.50 0.17 -0.95
N ARG A 85 0.91 1.36 -1.42
CA ARG A 85 0.28 2.62 -1.03
C ARG A 85 -1.18 2.67 -1.47
N ALA A 86 -1.45 2.48 -2.76
CA ALA A 86 -2.82 2.47 -3.27
C ALA A 86 -3.69 1.38 -2.62
N ARG A 87 -3.15 0.17 -2.46
CA ARG A 87 -3.86 -0.94 -1.82
C ARG A 87 -4.20 -0.66 -0.36
N ARG A 88 -3.32 0.06 0.37
CA ARG A 88 -3.61 0.48 1.75
C ARG A 88 -4.79 1.45 1.81
N TRP A 89 -4.97 2.36 0.85
CA TRP A 89 -6.17 3.20 0.80
C TRP A 89 -7.45 2.34 0.71
N LEU A 90 -7.47 1.37 -0.19
CA LEU A 90 -8.65 0.51 -0.42
C LEU A 90 -8.96 -0.42 0.77
N ASN A 91 -7.93 -0.88 1.49
CA ASN A 91 -8.08 -1.86 2.58
C ASN A 91 -8.20 -1.23 3.97
N GLU A 92 -7.73 0.01 4.16
CA GLU A 92 -7.59 0.61 5.50
C GLU A 92 -8.53 1.79 5.74
N LEU A 93 -9.04 2.44 4.69
CA LEU A 93 -10.06 3.48 4.87
C LEU A 93 -11.41 2.86 5.27
N PRO A 94 -12.30 3.62 5.93
CA PRO A 94 -13.69 3.21 6.15
C PRO A 94 -14.35 2.83 4.82
N ALA A 95 -15.23 1.81 4.84
CA ALA A 95 -15.82 1.25 3.63
C ALA A 95 -16.50 2.29 2.73
N LYS A 96 -17.17 3.29 3.32
CA LYS A 96 -17.79 4.39 2.58
C LYS A 96 -16.78 5.28 1.85
N SER A 97 -15.65 5.58 2.49
CA SER A 97 -14.55 6.35 1.87
C SER A 97 -13.85 5.52 0.79
N ALA A 98 -13.52 4.26 1.09
CA ALA A 98 -12.84 3.36 0.16
C ALA A 98 -13.66 3.11 -1.11
N ALA A 99 -14.99 2.97 -0.99
CA ALA A 99 -15.89 2.76 -2.12
C ALA A 99 -15.91 3.92 -3.13
N ARG A 100 -15.48 5.12 -2.72
CA ARG A 100 -15.38 6.27 -3.61
C ARG A 100 -14.08 6.27 -4.43
N ILE A 101 -13.09 5.44 -4.07
CA ILE A 101 -11.75 5.51 -4.66
C ILE A 101 -11.63 4.57 -5.86
N SER A 102 -11.31 5.15 -7.01
CA SER A 102 -10.80 4.44 -8.18
C SER A 102 -9.28 4.66 -8.25
N ALA A 103 -8.51 3.67 -7.81
CA ALA A 103 -7.05 3.77 -7.74
C ALA A 103 -6.38 3.09 -8.94
N THR A 104 -5.52 3.82 -9.64
CA THR A 104 -4.65 3.30 -10.69
C THR A 104 -3.22 3.23 -10.17
N MET A 105 -2.57 2.07 -10.36
CA MET A 105 -1.18 1.84 -9.99
C MET A 105 -0.34 1.79 -11.27
N GLY A 106 0.69 2.64 -11.35
CA GLY A 106 1.61 2.76 -12.49
C GLY A 106 3.05 2.41 -12.15
#